data_AF-A0A9W6QUH3-F1
#
_entry.id   AF-A0A9W6QUH3-F1
#
_cell.length_a   1.000
_cell.length_b   1.000
_cell.length_c   1.000
_cell.angle_alpha   90.00
_cell.angle_beta   90.00
_cell.angle_gamma   90.00
#
_symmetry.space_group_name_H-M   'P 1'
#
loop_
_entity.id
_entity.type
_entity.pdbx_description
1 polymer ?
#
loop_
_entity_poly.entity_id
_entity_poly.type
_entity_poly.pdbx_seq_one_letter_code
_entity_poly.pdbx_strand_id
1 'polypeptide(L)'
;MQPLGDLVAVIEQATGIDVAVLDAGPDEHGLTMRDPARNAVFIGIARTRNPMRQRSTLAHELGHVLFEDWADSDAGNWSDRTPAEIRADAFARHLLVPGEGLHEFLGHRESVTQSMLSEVVQRFLVSPQVAAIALHQAHYLDDDTKYEWMALTAPKLAARFGWSDQYHALQADSDRRRAPQRLLARAIKGYAEGVLPAQTIATLRGIPLAAAEADLREAGIVPAERPVEWADAADLPDVHVDLAALDEDLNAPDDDGQRAAERDAE
;
A
#
# COMPACT_ATOMS: atom_id res chain seq x y z
N MET A 1 5.49 -3.04 28.92
CA MET A 1 5.43 -3.18 27.45
C MET A 1 4.45 -2.15 26.88
N GLN A 2 4.84 -1.38 25.86
CA GLN A 2 3.96 -0.39 25.22
C GLN A 2 3.20 -1.03 24.04
N PRO A 3 1.94 -0.64 23.78
CA PRO A 3 1.19 -1.09 22.61
C PRO A 3 1.81 -0.58 21.31
N LEU A 4 1.65 -1.33 20.22
CA LEU A 4 2.12 -0.93 18.90
C LEU A 4 1.28 0.25 18.38
N GLY A 5 1.93 1.40 18.16
CA GLY A 5 1.30 2.59 17.59
C GLY A 5 0.97 2.42 16.10
N ASP A 6 1.75 3.07 15.24
CA ASP A 6 1.62 2.94 13.79
C ASP A 6 2.16 1.57 13.31
N LEU A 7 1.25 0.60 13.20
CA LEU A 7 1.59 -0.78 12.82
C LEU A 7 2.19 -0.85 11.41
N VAL A 8 1.76 0.02 10.49
CA VAL A 8 2.33 0.08 9.14
C VAL A 8 3.80 0.46 9.21
N ALA A 9 4.13 1.56 9.90
CA ALA A 9 5.52 2.00 10.04
C ALA A 9 6.39 0.96 10.78
N VAL A 10 5.86 0.34 11.83
CA VAL A 10 6.58 -0.70 12.59
C VAL A 10 6.94 -1.88 11.68
N ILE A 11 5.99 -2.35 10.86
CA ILE A 11 6.22 -3.46 9.93
C ILE A 11 7.28 -3.06 8.90
N GLU A 12 7.10 -1.93 8.21
CA GLU A 12 8.03 -1.48 7.17
C GLU A 12 9.47 -1.32 7.71
N GLN A 13 9.62 -0.84 8.95
CA GLN A 13 10.93 -0.65 9.58
C GLN A 13 11.56 -1.95 10.07
N ALA A 14 10.77 -2.85 10.67
CA ALA A 14 11.28 -4.07 11.29
C ALA A 14 11.58 -5.18 10.27
N THR A 15 10.79 -5.25 9.18
CA THR A 15 10.88 -6.36 8.21
C THR A 15 11.33 -5.90 6.82
N GLY A 16 11.20 -4.61 6.50
CA GLY A 16 11.43 -4.10 5.16
C GLY A 16 10.33 -4.46 4.15
N ILE A 17 9.23 -5.08 4.59
CA ILE A 17 8.05 -5.38 3.77
C ILE A 17 7.33 -4.06 3.48
N ASP A 18 7.00 -3.81 2.22
CA ASP A 18 6.25 -2.63 1.80
C ASP A 18 4.76 -2.80 2.13
N VAL A 19 4.14 -1.81 2.78
CA VAL A 19 2.73 -1.89 3.21
C VAL A 19 1.93 -0.74 2.60
N ALA A 20 0.81 -1.06 1.96
CA ALA A 20 -0.09 -0.09 1.34
C ALA A 20 -1.51 -0.16 1.93
N VAL A 21 -2.12 1.00 2.16
CA VAL A 21 -3.55 1.12 2.43
C VAL A 21 -4.25 1.62 1.16
N LEU A 22 -5.14 0.80 0.62
CA LEU A 22 -5.70 0.94 -0.72
C LEU A 22 -7.23 1.05 -0.67
N ASP A 23 -7.81 1.56 -1.76
CA ASP A 23 -9.23 1.40 -2.04
C ASP A 23 -9.47 -0.07 -2.43
N ALA A 24 -10.44 -0.73 -1.81
CA ALA A 24 -10.73 -2.15 -2.07
C ALA A 24 -12.25 -2.38 -2.09
N GLY A 25 -12.68 -3.46 -2.73
CA GLY A 25 -14.07 -3.90 -2.70
C GLY A 25 -14.55 -4.28 -1.30
N PRO A 26 -15.87 -4.43 -1.09
CA PRO A 26 -16.44 -4.72 0.24
C PRO A 26 -15.95 -6.03 0.87
N ASP A 27 -15.51 -7.00 0.06
CA ASP A 27 -15.09 -8.34 0.51
C ASP A 27 -13.55 -8.52 0.49
N GLU A 28 -12.80 -7.49 0.09
CA GLU A 28 -11.35 -7.50 0.07
C GLU A 28 -10.83 -6.74 1.29
N HIS A 29 -10.07 -7.41 2.15
CA HIS A 29 -9.65 -6.86 3.43
C HIS A 29 -8.14 -6.74 3.55
N GLY A 30 -7.44 -7.76 3.08
CA GLY A 30 -6.00 -7.86 3.03
C GLY A 30 -5.60 -8.68 1.80
N LEU A 31 -4.42 -8.38 1.27
CA LEU A 31 -3.76 -9.15 0.24
C LEU A 31 -2.27 -9.10 0.49
N THR A 32 -1.64 -10.26 0.42
CA THR A 32 -0.19 -10.38 0.42
C THR A 32 0.29 -10.78 -0.98
N MET A 33 1.31 -10.10 -1.50
CA MET A 33 1.90 -10.38 -2.81
C MET A 33 3.43 -10.48 -2.71
N ARG A 34 4.01 -11.46 -3.41
CA ARG A 34 5.45 -11.65 -3.54
C ARG A 34 5.88 -11.55 -5.00
N ASP A 35 6.90 -10.74 -5.27
CA ASP A 35 7.63 -10.72 -6.52
C ASP A 35 8.94 -11.52 -6.34
N PRO A 36 9.00 -12.78 -6.80
CA PRO A 36 10.19 -13.62 -6.64
C PRO A 36 11.38 -13.12 -7.48
N ALA A 37 11.14 -12.45 -8.62
CA ALA A 37 12.21 -11.95 -9.47
C ALA A 37 12.96 -10.78 -8.82
N ARG A 38 12.24 -9.96 -8.05
CA ARG A 38 12.79 -8.81 -7.31
C ARG A 38 13.03 -9.08 -5.83
N ASN A 39 12.71 -10.29 -5.37
CA ASN A 39 12.66 -10.69 -3.96
C ASN A 39 11.95 -9.65 -3.08
N ALA A 40 10.80 -9.15 -3.55
CA ALA A 40 10.03 -8.12 -2.87
C ALA A 40 8.70 -8.69 -2.35
N VAL A 41 8.27 -8.24 -1.18
CA VAL A 41 6.99 -8.62 -0.57
C VAL A 41 6.21 -7.35 -0.27
N PHE A 42 4.91 -7.40 -0.59
CA PHE A 42 3.96 -6.32 -0.41
C PHE A 42 2.75 -6.81 0.38
N ILE A 43 2.31 -6.02 1.34
CA ILE A 43 1.02 -6.22 2.01
C ILE A 43 0.11 -5.06 1.64
N GLY A 44 -1.01 -5.34 0.98
CA GLY A 44 -2.09 -4.40 0.73
C GLY A 44 -3.22 -4.64 1.72
N ILE A 45 -3.72 -3.60 2.37
CA ILE A 45 -4.94 -3.66 3.18
C ILE A 45 -5.94 -2.60 2.74
N ALA A 46 -7.22 -2.88 2.91
CA ALA A 46 -8.27 -1.93 2.58
C ALA A 46 -8.30 -0.76 3.56
N ARG A 47 -8.48 0.46 3.07
CA ARG A 47 -8.96 1.58 3.89
C ARG A 47 -10.32 1.22 4.49
N THR A 48 -10.59 1.62 5.71
CA THR A 48 -11.88 1.30 6.35
C THR A 48 -12.16 2.23 7.51
N ARG A 49 -13.45 2.37 7.84
CA ARG A 49 -13.92 3.02 9.08
C ARG A 49 -13.88 2.09 10.29
N ASN A 50 -13.31 0.90 10.17
CA ASN A 50 -13.16 -0.09 11.25
C ASN A 50 -11.67 -0.26 11.63
N PRO A 51 -11.07 0.71 12.34
CA PRO A 51 -9.61 0.75 12.56
C PRO A 51 -9.04 -0.52 13.22
N MET A 52 -9.74 -1.05 14.22
CA MET A 52 -9.30 -2.24 14.97
C MET A 52 -9.29 -3.48 14.08
N ARG A 53 -10.25 -3.56 13.14
CA ARG A 53 -10.30 -4.64 12.16
C ARG A 53 -9.16 -4.52 11.16
N GLN A 54 -8.90 -3.32 10.64
CA GLN A 54 -7.76 -3.09 9.74
C GLN A 54 -6.43 -3.51 10.37
N ARG A 55 -6.22 -3.16 11.65
CA ARG A 55 -5.02 -3.55 12.40
C ARG A 55 -4.90 -5.06 12.54
N SER A 56 -5.99 -5.75 12.88
CA SER A 56 -6.01 -7.21 12.95
C SER A 56 -5.75 -7.85 11.59
N THR A 57 -6.33 -7.33 10.50
CA THR A 57 -6.06 -7.81 9.14
C THR A 57 -4.58 -7.63 8.77
N LEU A 58 -4.00 -6.44 9.00
CA LEU A 58 -2.58 -6.21 8.72
C LEU A 58 -1.66 -7.16 9.51
N ALA A 59 -1.96 -7.36 10.80
CA ALA A 59 -1.20 -8.30 11.61
C ALA A 59 -1.36 -9.76 11.16
N HIS A 60 -2.54 -10.13 10.65
CA HIS A 60 -2.83 -11.45 10.09
C HIS A 60 -2.05 -11.68 8.78
N GLU A 61 -2.09 -10.73 7.84
CA GLU A 61 -1.30 -10.77 6.61
C GLU A 61 0.20 -10.86 6.89
N LEU A 62 0.70 -10.11 7.87
CA LEU A 62 2.09 -10.22 8.31
C LEU A 62 2.43 -11.63 8.80
N GLY A 63 1.51 -12.28 9.51
CA GLY A 63 1.66 -13.67 9.93
C GLY A 63 1.88 -14.58 8.73
N HIS A 64 1.04 -14.48 7.70
CA HIS A 64 1.21 -15.24 6.47
C HIS A 64 2.57 -15.00 5.80
N VAL A 65 3.01 -13.74 5.70
CA VAL A 65 4.33 -13.43 5.13
C VAL A 65 5.46 -14.08 5.91
N LEU A 66 5.47 -13.94 7.25
CA LEU A 66 6.57 -14.40 8.09
C LEU A 66 6.67 -15.92 8.17
N PHE A 67 5.54 -16.62 8.03
CA PHE A 67 5.50 -18.08 7.98
C PHE A 67 5.55 -18.64 6.55
N GLU A 68 5.74 -17.77 5.55
CA GLU A 68 5.82 -18.15 4.15
C GLU A 68 4.59 -18.95 3.68
N ASP A 69 3.40 -18.56 4.16
CA ASP A 69 2.11 -19.10 3.72
C ASP A 69 1.72 -18.52 2.36
N TRP A 70 2.61 -18.67 1.39
CA TRP A 70 2.29 -18.43 0.00
C TRP A 70 1.29 -19.50 -0.38
N ALA A 71 0.07 -19.11 -0.77
CA ALA A 71 -0.93 -20.08 -1.19
C ALA A 71 -0.39 -20.86 -2.41
N ASP A 72 0.22 -22.02 -2.16
CA ASP A 72 0.26 -23.08 -3.16
C ASP A 72 -1.20 -23.46 -3.35
N SER A 73 -1.74 -23.07 -4.49
CA SER A 73 -3.10 -23.36 -4.91
C SER A 73 -3.27 -24.85 -5.16
N ASP A 74 -3.16 -25.70 -4.13
CA ASP A 74 -3.45 -27.12 -4.15
C ASP A 74 -3.40 -27.69 -2.72
N ALA A 75 -4.52 -27.62 -1.98
CA ALA A 75 -4.99 -28.71 -1.11
C ALA A 75 -6.17 -28.29 -0.21
N GLY A 76 -7.31 -28.94 -0.42
CA GLY A 76 -7.99 -29.64 0.67
C GLY A 76 -9.05 -28.88 1.49
N ASN A 77 -10.29 -29.35 1.31
CA ASN A 77 -11.40 -29.38 2.27
C ASN A 77 -11.86 -28.04 2.90
N TRP A 78 -12.91 -27.47 2.29
CA TRP A 78 -13.56 -26.19 2.60
C TRP A 78 -14.42 -26.15 3.89
N SER A 79 -14.25 -27.07 4.85
CA SER A 79 -15.08 -27.07 6.06
C SER A 79 -14.40 -26.58 7.32
N ASP A 80 -13.07 -26.70 7.41
CA ASP A 80 -12.30 -26.30 8.59
C ASP A 80 -11.25 -25.25 8.21
N ARG A 81 -11.04 -24.27 9.10
CA ARG A 81 -9.98 -23.27 8.90
C ARG A 81 -8.64 -23.98 8.77
N THR A 82 -7.85 -23.60 7.76
CA THR A 82 -6.54 -24.21 7.54
C THR A 82 -5.61 -23.96 8.74
N PRO A 83 -4.61 -24.83 8.97
CA PRO A 83 -3.61 -24.59 10.02
C PRO A 83 -2.87 -23.25 9.84
N ALA A 84 -2.67 -22.80 8.61
CA ALA A 84 -2.09 -21.50 8.28
C ALA A 84 -2.98 -20.34 8.79
N GLU A 85 -4.28 -20.39 8.51
CA GLU A 85 -5.28 -19.43 9.00
C GLU A 85 -5.31 -19.34 10.52
N ILE A 86 -5.33 -20.49 11.20
CA ILE A 86 -5.31 -20.56 12.67
C ILE A 86 -4.03 -19.94 13.23
N ARG A 87 -2.88 -20.19 12.59
CA ARG A 87 -1.59 -19.65 13.00
C ARG A 87 -1.52 -18.14 12.76
N ALA A 88 -1.95 -17.63 11.61
CA ALA A 88 -1.99 -16.20 11.31
C ALA A 88 -2.89 -15.44 12.29
N ASP A 89 -4.04 -16.01 12.63
CA ASP A 89 -4.92 -15.50 13.68
C ASP A 89 -4.26 -15.46 15.06
N ALA A 90 -3.59 -16.54 15.45
CA ALA A 90 -2.88 -16.60 16.72
C ALA A 90 -1.73 -15.59 16.74
N PHE A 91 -0.96 -15.48 15.67
CA PHE A 91 0.10 -14.51 15.50
C PHE A 91 -0.43 -13.07 15.65
N ALA A 92 -1.49 -12.72 14.92
CA ALA A 92 -2.09 -11.39 14.99
C ALA A 92 -2.53 -11.02 16.42
N ARG A 93 -3.16 -11.96 17.14
CA ARG A 93 -3.56 -11.72 18.54
C ARG A 93 -2.38 -11.47 19.46
N HIS A 94 -1.33 -12.29 19.39
CA HIS A 94 -0.17 -12.15 20.27
C HIS A 94 0.71 -10.94 19.91
N LEU A 95 0.77 -10.55 18.64
CA LEU A 95 1.45 -9.33 18.20
C LEU A 95 0.74 -8.08 18.73
N LEU A 96 -0.59 -8.03 18.61
CA LEU A 96 -1.37 -6.85 18.99
C LEU A 96 -1.64 -6.77 20.50
N VAL A 97 -1.82 -7.91 21.16
CA VAL A 97 -2.03 -8.01 22.61
C VAL A 97 -1.04 -9.01 23.21
N PRO A 98 0.22 -8.58 23.42
CA PRO A 98 1.20 -9.44 24.06
C PRO A 98 0.75 -9.82 25.48
N GLY A 99 0.80 -11.11 25.83
CA GLY A 99 0.33 -11.60 27.14
C GLY A 99 1.03 -10.92 28.32
N GLU A 100 2.34 -10.71 28.22
CA GLU A 100 3.12 -9.96 29.23
C GLU A 100 2.63 -8.50 29.36
N GLY A 101 2.36 -7.84 28.23
CA GLY A 101 1.84 -6.47 28.23
C GLY A 101 0.44 -6.38 28.81
N LEU A 102 -0.41 -7.38 28.58
CA LEU A 102 -1.74 -7.48 29.17
C LEU A 102 -1.66 -7.69 30.69
N HIS A 103 -0.78 -8.57 31.16
CA HIS A 103 -0.59 -8.83 32.57
C HIS A 103 -0.01 -7.62 33.31
N GLU A 104 0.99 -6.94 32.72
CA GLU A 104 1.53 -5.69 33.27
C GLU A 104 0.46 -4.59 33.36
N PHE A 105 -0.42 -4.50 32.36
CA PHE A 105 -1.49 -3.50 32.34
C PHE A 105 -2.59 -3.77 33.36
N LEU A 106 -2.97 -5.04 33.55
CA LEU A 106 -4.08 -5.40 34.43
C LEU A 106 -3.67 -5.71 35.86
N GLY A 107 -2.42 -6.12 36.10
CA GLY A 107 -1.91 -6.56 37.39
C GLY A 107 -2.63 -7.82 37.90
N HIS A 108 -2.62 -8.03 39.22
CA HIS A 108 -3.18 -9.21 39.88
C HIS A 108 -4.69 -9.09 40.18
N ARG A 109 -5.48 -8.53 39.26
CA ARG A 109 -6.93 -8.36 39.49
C ARG A 109 -7.65 -9.70 39.37
N GLU A 110 -8.49 -10.01 40.36
CA GLU A 110 -9.25 -11.27 40.43
C GLU A 110 -10.47 -11.33 39.51
N SER A 111 -11.01 -10.17 39.11
CA SER A 111 -12.11 -10.08 38.15
C SER A 111 -11.97 -8.86 37.24
N VAL A 112 -12.50 -8.97 36.03
CA VAL A 112 -12.47 -7.89 35.04
C VAL A 112 -13.88 -7.41 34.71
N THR A 113 -14.02 -6.12 34.43
CA THR A 113 -15.30 -5.48 34.12
C THR A 113 -15.35 -5.02 32.66
N GLN A 114 -16.53 -4.67 32.14
CA GLN A 114 -16.64 -4.06 30.81
C GLN A 114 -15.85 -2.74 30.68
N SER A 115 -15.63 -2.00 31.78
CA SER A 115 -14.74 -0.82 31.79
C SER A 115 -13.30 -1.24 31.47
N MET A 116 -12.84 -2.33 32.08
CA MET A 116 -11.50 -2.87 31.83
C MET A 116 -11.36 -3.45 30.42
N LEU A 117 -12.41 -4.09 29.88
CA LEU A 117 -12.43 -4.45 28.46
C LEU A 117 -12.23 -3.23 27.57
N SER A 118 -12.94 -2.14 27.85
CA SER A 118 -12.81 -0.88 27.12
C SER A 118 -11.39 -0.32 27.22
N GLU A 119 -10.79 -0.33 28.40
CA GLU A 119 -9.41 0.08 28.62
C GLU A 119 -8.42 -0.78 27.80
N VAL A 120 -8.59 -2.09 27.76
CA VAL A 120 -7.77 -3.00 26.94
C VAL A 120 -7.94 -2.72 25.45
N VAL A 121 -9.18 -2.59 24.98
CA VAL A 121 -9.50 -2.24 23.59
C VAL A 121 -8.86 -0.90 23.19
N GLN A 122 -8.96 0.11 24.05
CA GLN A 122 -8.39 1.44 23.82
C GLN A 122 -6.87 1.44 23.89
N ARG A 123 -6.28 0.69 24.84
CA ARG A 123 -4.83 0.62 25.05
C ARG A 123 -4.12 -0.11 23.91
N PHE A 124 -4.62 -1.29 23.52
CA PHE A 124 -3.99 -2.13 22.51
C PHE A 124 -4.51 -1.89 21.09
N LEU A 125 -5.56 -1.06 20.96
CA LEU A 125 -6.20 -0.72 19.68
C LEU A 125 -6.66 -1.97 18.92
N VAL A 126 -7.36 -2.86 19.62
CA VAL A 126 -7.90 -4.13 19.09
C VAL A 126 -9.42 -4.18 19.22
N SER A 127 -10.07 -5.13 18.52
CA SER A 127 -11.52 -5.29 18.64
C SER A 127 -11.88 -5.88 20.01
N PRO A 128 -13.12 -5.67 20.50
CA PRO A 128 -13.60 -6.32 21.72
C PRO A 128 -13.50 -7.84 21.65
N GLN A 129 -13.69 -8.43 20.46
CA GLN A 129 -13.50 -9.86 20.23
C GLN A 129 -12.06 -10.31 20.49
N VAL A 130 -11.07 -9.61 19.93
CA VAL A 130 -9.64 -9.93 20.15
C VAL A 130 -9.27 -9.74 21.62
N ALA A 131 -9.73 -8.66 22.25
CA ALA A 131 -9.48 -8.40 23.66
C ALA A 131 -10.10 -9.47 24.57
N ALA A 132 -11.35 -9.87 24.32
CA ALA A 132 -12.03 -10.92 25.09
C ALA A 132 -11.30 -12.27 24.99
N ILE A 133 -10.83 -12.64 23.80
CA ILE A 133 -10.02 -13.86 23.61
C ILE A 133 -8.71 -13.77 24.40
N ALA A 134 -7.99 -12.64 24.31
CA ALA A 134 -6.73 -12.46 25.03
C ALA A 134 -6.90 -12.49 26.56
N LEU A 135 -7.95 -11.84 27.07
CA LEU A 135 -8.31 -11.85 28.49
C LEU A 135 -8.66 -13.25 28.99
N HIS A 136 -9.43 -14.01 28.21
CA HIS A 136 -9.76 -15.39 28.52
C HIS A 136 -8.52 -16.30 28.52
N GLN A 137 -7.66 -16.17 27.51
CA GLN A 137 -6.39 -16.92 27.43
C GLN A 137 -5.44 -16.59 28.58
N ALA A 138 -5.52 -15.38 29.13
CA ALA A 138 -4.78 -14.96 30.32
C ALA A 138 -5.53 -15.25 31.64
N HIS A 139 -6.61 -16.02 31.60
CA HIS A 139 -7.40 -16.46 32.77
C HIS A 139 -8.08 -15.34 33.58
N TYR A 140 -8.35 -14.19 32.96
CA TYR A 140 -9.13 -13.12 33.57
C TYR A 140 -10.64 -13.27 33.37
N LEU A 141 -11.07 -14.10 32.41
CA LEU A 141 -12.46 -14.30 32.01
C LEU A 141 -12.81 -15.78 31.96
N ASP A 142 -14.07 -16.09 32.28
CA ASP A 142 -14.69 -17.36 31.93
C ASP A 142 -15.23 -17.36 30.48
N ASP A 143 -15.66 -18.54 30.02
CA ASP A 143 -16.16 -18.72 28.66
C ASP A 143 -17.44 -17.91 28.40
N ASP A 144 -18.37 -17.87 29.36
CA ASP A 144 -19.65 -17.18 29.22
C ASP A 144 -19.45 -15.67 29.03
N THR A 145 -18.64 -15.05 29.88
CA THR A 145 -18.31 -13.62 29.78
C THR A 145 -17.53 -13.32 28.51
N LYS A 146 -16.62 -14.21 28.08
CA LYS A 146 -15.90 -14.08 26.80
C LYS A 146 -16.89 -13.98 25.64
N TYR A 147 -17.87 -14.89 25.54
CA TYR A 147 -18.86 -14.86 24.46
C TYR A 147 -19.77 -13.63 24.52
N GLU A 148 -20.20 -13.20 25.71
CA GLU A 148 -20.95 -11.96 25.89
C GLU A 148 -20.16 -10.75 25.34
N TRP A 149 -18.89 -10.65 25.68
CA TRP A 149 -18.06 -9.50 25.34
C TRP A 149 -17.62 -9.49 23.88
N MET A 150 -17.52 -10.64 23.23
CA MET A 150 -17.27 -10.74 21.79
C MET A 150 -18.37 -10.09 20.94
N ALA A 151 -19.60 -9.97 21.46
CA ALA A 151 -20.72 -9.30 20.77
C ALA A 151 -20.66 -7.76 20.88
N LEU A 152 -19.78 -7.20 21.72
CA LEU A 152 -19.62 -5.76 21.86
C LEU A 152 -18.81 -5.18 20.69
N THR A 153 -18.97 -3.89 20.45
CA THR A 153 -18.24 -3.18 19.38
C THR A 153 -17.40 -2.04 19.96
N ALA A 154 -16.24 -1.79 19.35
CA ALA A 154 -15.37 -0.69 19.73
C ALA A 154 -16.08 0.67 19.80
N PRO A 155 -16.94 1.09 18.83
CA PRO A 155 -17.65 2.37 18.94
C PRO A 155 -18.63 2.42 20.12
N LYS A 156 -19.29 1.29 20.47
CA LYS A 156 -20.17 1.23 21.64
C LYS A 156 -19.38 1.39 22.94
N LEU A 157 -18.22 0.74 23.05
CA LEU A 157 -17.33 0.92 24.20
C LEU A 157 -16.79 2.36 24.27
N ALA A 158 -16.39 2.93 23.13
CA ALA A 158 -15.91 4.31 23.03
C ALA A 158 -16.94 5.34 23.52
N ALA A 159 -18.19 5.20 23.08
CA ALA A 159 -19.29 6.04 23.52
C ALA A 159 -19.59 5.88 25.01
N ARG A 160 -19.58 4.64 25.51
CA ARG A 160 -19.92 4.33 26.91
C ARG A 160 -18.85 4.81 27.90
N PHE A 161 -17.58 4.74 27.51
CA PHE A 161 -16.44 4.99 28.40
C PHE A 161 -15.65 6.26 28.04
N GLY A 162 -16.20 7.12 27.19
CA GLY A 162 -15.72 8.50 27.02
C GLY A 162 -14.49 8.67 26.13
N TRP A 163 -14.28 7.80 25.14
CA TRP A 163 -13.16 7.89 24.19
C TRP A 163 -13.60 7.92 22.71
N SER A 164 -14.84 8.36 22.44
CA SER A 164 -15.38 8.51 21.08
C SER A 164 -14.52 9.39 20.16
N ASP A 165 -13.97 10.49 20.67
CA ASP A 165 -13.13 11.40 19.86
C ASP A 165 -11.86 10.70 19.38
N GLN A 166 -11.23 9.91 20.26
CA GLN A 166 -10.10 9.07 19.88
C GLN A 166 -10.52 8.01 18.86
N TYR A 167 -11.67 7.36 19.06
CA TYR A 167 -12.17 6.39 18.09
C TYR A 167 -12.42 7.02 16.71
N HIS A 168 -13.01 8.21 16.64
CA HIS A 168 -13.22 8.93 15.38
C HIS A 168 -11.90 9.35 14.71
N ALA A 169 -10.89 9.76 15.47
CA ALA A 169 -9.56 10.01 14.94
C ALA A 169 -8.95 8.74 14.33
N LEU A 170 -9.06 7.59 15.01
CA LEU A 170 -8.61 6.30 14.49
C LEU A 170 -9.37 5.90 13.22
N GLN A 171 -10.69 6.13 13.16
CA GLN A 171 -11.48 5.88 11.96
C GLN A 171 -11.02 6.75 10.79
N ALA A 172 -10.77 8.04 11.04
CA ALA A 172 -10.30 8.96 10.01
C ALA A 172 -8.90 8.62 9.50
N ASP A 173 -8.05 8.01 10.33
CA ASP A 173 -6.72 7.55 9.95
C ASP A 173 -6.77 6.24 9.16
N SER A 174 -7.51 5.23 9.65
CA SER A 174 -7.67 3.94 8.95
C SER A 174 -8.42 4.06 7.63
N ASP A 175 -9.22 5.11 7.48
CA ASP A 175 -9.97 5.46 6.28
C ASP A 175 -9.18 6.45 5.41
N ARG A 176 -7.85 6.35 5.37
CA ARG A 176 -6.99 7.08 4.43
C ARG A 176 -6.13 6.10 3.64
N ARG A 177 -5.88 6.45 2.38
CA ARG A 177 -4.88 5.74 1.58
C ARG A 177 -3.49 6.02 2.12
N ARG A 178 -2.62 5.04 1.98
CA ARG A 178 -1.21 5.14 2.38
C ARG A 178 -0.35 4.37 1.40
N ALA A 179 0.61 5.06 0.79
CA ALA A 179 1.63 4.42 -0.04
C ALA A 179 2.73 3.81 0.84
N PRO A 180 3.39 2.72 0.38
CA PRO A 180 4.56 2.22 1.07
C PRO A 180 5.66 3.29 1.16
N GLN A 181 6.21 3.50 2.36
CA GLN A 181 7.09 4.63 2.60
C GLN A 181 8.39 4.52 1.79
N ARG A 182 8.95 3.31 1.68
CA ARG A 182 10.20 3.07 0.94
C ARG A 182 10.01 3.27 -0.57
N LEU A 183 8.89 2.81 -1.11
CA LEU A 183 8.53 3.03 -2.51
C LEU A 183 8.39 4.53 -2.79
N LEU A 184 7.68 5.26 -1.93
CA LEU A 184 7.51 6.71 -2.06
C LEU A 184 8.84 7.47 -1.97
N ALA A 185 9.70 7.11 -1.02
CA ALA A 185 11.03 7.72 -0.87
C ALA A 185 11.90 7.51 -2.12
N ARG A 186 11.86 6.31 -2.73
CA ARG A 186 12.55 6.03 -4.00
C ARG A 186 11.99 6.85 -5.15
N ALA A 187 10.67 7.01 -5.23
CA ALA A 187 10.04 7.84 -6.26
C ALA A 187 10.43 9.33 -6.12
N ILE A 188 10.50 9.85 -4.90
CA ILE A 188 10.96 11.21 -4.62
C ILE A 188 12.44 11.40 -5.04
N LYS A 189 13.29 10.42 -4.72
CA LYS A 189 14.69 10.44 -5.20
C LYS A 189 14.77 10.44 -6.72
N GLY A 190 14.00 9.58 -7.39
CA GLY A 190 13.94 9.54 -8.85
C GLY A 190 13.42 10.84 -9.48
N TYR A 191 12.50 11.53 -8.82
CA TYR A 191 12.06 12.87 -9.21
C TYR A 191 13.19 13.90 -9.09
N ALA A 192 13.89 13.92 -7.96
CA ALA A 192 15.03 14.80 -7.74
C ALA A 192 16.16 14.56 -8.77
N GLU A 193 16.33 13.33 -9.24
CA GLU A 193 17.32 12.95 -10.27
C GLU A 193 16.83 13.18 -11.73
N GLY A 194 15.61 13.71 -11.91
CA GLY A 194 15.00 13.94 -13.22
C GLY A 194 14.59 12.65 -13.96
N VAL A 195 14.52 11.52 -13.27
CA VAL A 195 14.13 10.21 -13.83
C VAL A 195 12.62 10.01 -13.84
N LEU A 196 11.92 10.56 -12.84
CA LEU A 196 10.48 10.40 -12.69
C LEU A 196 9.77 11.77 -12.67
N PRO A 197 8.58 11.89 -13.27
CA PRO A 197 7.77 13.09 -13.13
C PRO A 197 7.14 13.16 -11.73
N ALA A 198 6.81 14.38 -11.27
CA ALA A 198 6.03 14.59 -10.04
C ALA A 198 4.68 13.84 -10.07
N GLN A 199 4.14 13.58 -11.26
CA GLN A 199 2.93 12.78 -11.46
C GLN A 199 3.05 11.37 -10.87
N THR A 200 4.22 10.74 -10.91
CA THR A 200 4.42 9.41 -10.31
C THR A 200 4.22 9.46 -8.80
N ILE A 201 4.71 10.52 -8.14
CA ILE A 201 4.57 10.73 -6.70
C ILE A 201 3.10 11.00 -6.34
N ALA A 202 2.41 11.83 -7.13
CA ALA A 202 1.00 12.12 -6.96
C ALA A 202 0.14 10.84 -7.05
N THR A 203 0.40 10.00 -8.05
CA THR A 203 -0.29 8.72 -8.25
C THR A 203 -0.05 7.76 -7.08
N LEU A 204 1.20 7.61 -6.60
CA LEU A 204 1.51 6.75 -5.46
C LEU A 204 0.76 7.21 -4.20
N ARG A 205 0.73 8.53 -3.95
CA ARG A 205 0.07 9.13 -2.78
C ARG A 205 -1.46 9.19 -2.91
N GLY A 206 -2.00 9.06 -4.12
CA GLY A 206 -3.43 9.24 -4.38
C GLY A 206 -3.91 10.68 -4.17
N ILE A 207 -3.08 11.66 -4.52
CA ILE A 207 -3.40 13.10 -4.38
C ILE A 207 -3.30 13.83 -5.73
N PRO A 208 -3.89 15.03 -5.87
CA PRO A 208 -3.71 15.84 -7.07
C PRO A 208 -2.24 16.23 -7.31
N LEU A 209 -1.83 16.31 -8.59
CA LEU A 209 -0.47 16.69 -8.99
C LEU A 209 -0.01 18.00 -8.33
N ALA A 210 -0.87 19.03 -8.35
CA ALA A 210 -0.57 20.33 -7.77
C ALA A 210 -0.22 20.26 -6.26
N ALA A 211 -0.84 19.33 -5.52
CA ALA A 211 -0.53 19.13 -4.11
C ALA A 211 0.84 18.44 -3.94
N ALA A 212 1.14 17.42 -4.76
CA ALA A 212 2.46 16.79 -4.75
C ALA A 212 3.58 17.77 -5.10
N GLU A 213 3.38 18.62 -6.11
CA GLU A 213 4.34 19.66 -6.50
C GLU A 213 4.51 20.73 -5.42
N ALA A 214 3.43 21.11 -4.73
CA ALA A 214 3.50 22.03 -3.61
C ALA A 214 4.38 21.47 -2.48
N ASP A 215 4.13 20.23 -2.06
CA ASP A 215 4.90 19.57 -1.00
C ASP A 215 6.39 19.43 -1.38
N LEU A 216 6.68 19.03 -2.63
CA LEU A 216 8.05 18.89 -3.13
C LEU A 216 8.78 20.24 -3.13
N ARG A 217 8.12 21.31 -3.59
CA ARG A 217 8.67 22.66 -3.62
C ARG A 217 8.91 23.22 -2.22
N GLU A 218 7.97 23.02 -1.31
CA GLU A 218 8.12 23.42 0.11
C GLU A 218 9.29 22.70 0.78
N ALA A 219 9.50 21.43 0.43
CA ALA A 219 10.65 20.65 0.89
C ALA A 219 11.97 21.00 0.19
N GLY A 220 11.97 21.92 -0.78
CA GLY A 220 13.16 22.30 -1.56
C GLY A 220 13.65 21.20 -2.52
N ILE A 221 12.78 20.22 -2.84
CA ILE A 221 13.10 19.12 -3.75
C ILE A 221 12.73 19.57 -5.16
N VAL A 222 13.76 19.85 -5.96
CA VAL A 222 13.63 20.22 -7.37
C VAL A 222 14.30 19.15 -8.24
N PRO A 223 13.78 18.86 -9.44
CA PRO A 223 14.40 17.91 -10.36
C PRO A 223 15.72 18.51 -10.88
N ALA A 224 16.77 17.69 -10.92
CA ALA A 224 18.03 18.08 -11.50
C ALA A 224 17.84 18.45 -12.98
N GLU A 225 18.30 19.63 -13.37
CA GLU A 225 18.42 19.98 -14.79
C GLU A 225 19.43 19.05 -15.42
N ARG A 226 18.95 18.16 -16.30
CA ARG A 226 19.85 17.47 -17.22
C ARG A 226 20.06 18.42 -18.40
N PRO A 227 21.26 18.98 -18.59
CA PRO A 227 21.55 19.63 -19.85
C PRO A 227 21.36 18.56 -20.93
N VAL A 228 20.41 18.81 -21.83
CA VAL A 228 20.36 18.07 -23.08
C VAL A 228 21.62 18.50 -23.81
N GLU A 229 22.63 17.62 -23.88
CA GLU A 229 23.71 17.78 -24.84
C GLU A 229 23.09 17.62 -26.22
N TRP A 230 22.60 18.74 -26.76
CA TRP A 230 22.42 18.87 -28.19
C TRP A 230 23.82 18.70 -28.77
N ALA A 231 23.99 17.74 -29.67
CA ALA A 231 25.19 17.67 -30.49
C ALA A 231 25.41 19.06 -31.09
N ASP A 232 26.62 19.61 -30.95
CA ASP A 232 26.95 20.85 -31.64
C ASP A 232 26.76 20.59 -33.15
N ALA A 233 26.35 21.60 -33.90
CA ALA A 233 26.29 21.46 -35.36
C ALA A 233 27.66 21.04 -35.93
N ALA A 234 28.74 21.36 -35.23
CA ALA A 234 30.10 20.95 -35.52
C ALA A 234 30.41 19.45 -35.26
N ASP A 235 29.59 18.76 -34.45
CA ASP A 235 29.75 17.33 -34.14
C ASP A 235 28.96 16.41 -35.11
N LEU A 236 28.18 17.01 -36.03
CA LEU A 236 27.55 16.26 -37.10
C LEU A 236 28.63 15.79 -38.08
N PRO A 237 28.62 14.50 -38.50
CA PRO A 237 29.54 14.04 -39.52
C PRO A 237 29.33 14.85 -40.82
N ASP A 238 30.40 15.16 -41.54
CA ASP A 238 30.32 15.78 -42.86
C ASP A 238 29.41 14.93 -43.76
N VAL A 239 28.19 15.42 -43.99
CA VAL A 239 27.22 14.74 -44.85
C VAL A 239 27.58 15.10 -46.29
N HIS A 240 28.23 14.17 -46.99
CA HIS A 240 28.38 14.29 -48.43
C HIS A 240 27.05 13.91 -49.10
N VAL A 241 26.26 14.91 -49.47
CA VAL A 241 25.01 14.70 -50.21
C VAL A 241 25.37 14.54 -51.68
N ASP A 242 25.22 13.33 -52.21
CA ASP A 242 25.30 13.08 -53.65
C ASP A 242 24.01 13.56 -54.31
N LEU A 243 24.10 14.70 -54.99
CA LEU A 243 23.00 15.35 -55.70
C LEU A 243 22.98 14.98 -57.19
N ALA A 244 23.83 14.04 -57.66
CA ALA A 244 23.90 13.69 -59.07
C ALA A 244 22.55 13.23 -59.64
N ALA A 245 21.75 12.50 -58.84
CA ALA A 245 20.41 12.09 -59.23
C ALA A 245 19.42 13.28 -59.34
N LEU A 246 19.58 14.31 -58.51
CA LEU A 246 18.74 15.52 -58.56
C LEU A 246 19.14 16.40 -59.75
N ASP A 247 20.44 16.46 -60.05
CA ASP A 247 20.97 17.17 -61.23
C ASP A 247 20.55 16.48 -62.54
N GLU A 248 20.44 15.14 -62.56
CA GLU A 248 19.87 14.41 -63.71
C GLU A 248 18.38 14.74 -63.91
N ASP A 249 17.59 14.80 -62.84
CA ASP A 249 16.16 15.16 -62.92
C ASP A 249 15.94 16.64 -63.30
N LEU A 250 16.79 17.55 -62.82
CA LEU A 250 16.70 18.99 -63.14
C LEU A 250 17.23 19.33 -64.55
N ASN A 251 18.14 18.51 -65.09
CA ASN A 251 18.65 18.65 -66.45
C ASN A 251 17.94 17.73 -67.46
N ALA A 252 16.98 16.93 -67.01
CA ALA A 252 16.11 16.20 -67.91
C ALA A 252 15.35 17.24 -68.77
N PRO A 253 15.44 17.17 -70.10
CA PRO A 253 14.69 18.08 -70.95
C PRO A 253 13.19 17.86 -70.69
N ASP A 254 12.44 18.96 -70.53
CA ASP A 254 10.97 18.90 -70.54
C ASP A 254 10.54 18.04 -71.73
N ASP A 255 9.75 16.99 -71.46
CA ASP A 255 9.19 16.12 -72.49
C ASP A 255 8.13 16.88 -73.31
N ASP A 256 8.61 17.84 -74.10
CA ASP A 256 7.88 18.48 -75.17
C ASP A 256 7.90 17.56 -76.40
N GLY A 257 7.04 16.55 -76.33
CA GLY A 257 6.16 16.26 -77.46
C GLY A 257 6.49 15.04 -78.31
N GLN A 258 5.79 13.94 -78.03
CA GLN A 258 5.22 13.10 -79.09
C GLN A 258 3.74 13.46 -79.32
N ARG A 259 3.51 14.42 -80.22
CA ARG A 259 2.25 14.51 -80.99
C ARG A 259 2.45 13.79 -82.32
N ALA A 260 1.75 12.68 -82.50
CA ALA A 260 1.34 12.12 -83.79
C ALA A 260 0.15 11.19 -83.52
N ALA A 261 -0.99 11.22 -84.20
CA ALA A 261 -1.54 12.07 -85.24
C ALA A 261 -3.05 11.74 -85.27
N GLU A 262 -3.90 12.75 -85.41
CA GLU A 262 -5.27 12.54 -85.88
C GLU A 262 -5.24 12.01 -87.33
N ARG A 263 -5.93 10.90 -87.57
CA ARG A 263 -6.48 10.56 -88.89
C ARG A 263 -7.98 10.33 -88.69
N ASP A 264 -8.76 11.33 -89.05
CA ASP A 264 -10.21 11.22 -89.20
C ASP A 264 -10.59 10.70 -90.59
N ALA A 265 -11.75 10.03 -90.60
CA ALA A 265 -12.79 9.95 -91.63
C ALA A 265 -13.04 8.58 -92.32
N GLU A 266 -14.16 7.98 -91.87
CA GLU A 266 -15.26 7.25 -92.56
C GLU A 266 -15.68 5.93 -91.87
#